data_AF-A0A935V9H5-F1
#
_entry.id   AF-A0A935V9H5-F1
#
_cell.length_a   1.000
_cell.length_b   1.000
_cell.length_c   1.000
_cell.angle_alpha   90.00
_cell.angle_beta   90.00
_cell.angle_gamma   90.00
#
_symmetry.space_group_name_H-M   'P 1'
#
loop_
_entity.id
_entity.type
_entity.pdbx_description
1 polymer ?
#
loop_
_entity_poly.entity_id
_entity_poly.type
_entity_poly.pdbx_seq_one_letter_code
_entity_poly.pdbx_strand_id
1 'polypeptide(L)'
;MAGTTKQWLIGCGIGCGLMVVLGLGLGAAGWYGVRHVAKRAQTLEAASDSLATKFGPPEAWAPPLDGGLDPARIEAFLEARRLMAPERERTANNLAVLDGSKGSSVPAKIAAGVDFVPRLLGFIEERDRALLQVDMGPGEYMYIYSVAYFGLLAKDPGDGPGFHLAGDGGEDRGHSWSFGKQGESGGGRVEIGGSGGSGDSGDEAKREEVRQQRVADIRELLNRVQRENLRRQLAAVDASGDGIARASWRQALAAELAAMEADPARLAWEQGLPEPTRAALEPFRARLEASYDGMTGVLELGLNDRD
;
A
#
# COMPACT_ATOMS: atom_id res chain seq x y z
N MET A 1 46.22 14.35 52.81
CA MET A 1 45.10 14.79 51.93
C MET A 1 45.39 14.54 50.45
N ALA A 2 45.92 13.37 50.07
CA ALA A 2 46.28 13.03 48.68
C ALA A 2 45.28 12.07 47.99
N GLY A 3 44.15 11.74 48.66
CA GLY A 3 43.19 10.74 48.17
C GLY A 3 42.08 11.29 47.28
N THR A 4 41.70 12.55 47.46
CA THR A 4 40.53 13.17 46.79
C THR A 4 40.77 13.49 45.31
N THR A 5 41.99 13.87 44.93
CA THR A 5 42.33 14.21 43.54
C THR A 5 42.31 13.01 42.60
N LYS A 6 42.65 11.81 43.12
CA LYS A 6 42.69 10.57 42.33
C LYS A 6 41.29 10.03 42.03
N GLN A 7 40.33 10.22 42.92
CA GLN A 7 38.94 9.79 42.71
C GLN A 7 38.18 10.66 41.71
N TRP A 8 38.49 11.97 41.63
CA TRP A 8 37.88 12.87 40.65
C TRP A 8 38.31 12.58 39.20
N LEU A 9 39.60 12.29 38.98
CA LEU A 9 40.13 11.92 37.66
C LEU A 9 39.53 10.61 37.13
N ILE A 10 39.31 9.61 38.00
CA ILE A 10 38.69 8.34 37.62
C ILE A 10 37.21 8.54 37.24
N GLY A 11 36.48 9.40 37.95
CA GLY A 11 35.07 9.71 37.64
C GLY A 11 34.89 10.40 36.29
N CYS A 12 35.75 11.37 35.95
CA CYS A 12 35.69 12.09 34.67
C CYS A 12 36.03 11.17 33.48
N GLY A 13 37.02 10.28 33.64
CA GLY A 13 37.41 9.32 32.60
C GLY A 13 36.31 8.30 32.26
N ILE A 14 35.60 7.78 33.27
CA ILE A 14 34.51 6.82 33.06
C ILE A 14 33.34 7.48 32.33
N GLY A 15 32.99 8.73 32.68
CA GLY A 15 31.90 9.47 32.03
C GLY A 15 32.18 9.73 30.54
N CYS A 16 33.35 10.25 30.21
CA CYS A 16 33.74 10.50 28.81
C CYS A 16 33.87 9.21 28.01
N GLY A 17 34.45 8.14 28.62
CA GLY A 17 34.55 6.83 27.98
C GLY A 17 33.18 6.24 27.65
N LEU A 18 32.21 6.32 28.57
CA LEU A 18 30.85 5.83 28.35
C LEU A 18 30.15 6.58 27.20
N MET A 19 30.29 7.91 27.14
CA MET A 19 29.70 8.70 26.06
C MET A 19 30.28 8.34 24.69
N VAL A 20 31.60 8.10 24.59
CA VAL A 20 32.23 7.65 23.35
C VAL A 20 31.75 6.27 22.95
N VAL A 21 31.67 5.33 23.89
CA VAL A 21 31.16 3.97 23.62
C VAL A 21 29.70 4.01 23.17
N LEU A 22 28.85 4.81 23.81
CA LEU A 22 27.45 4.98 23.40
C LEU A 22 27.35 5.64 22.03
N GLY A 23 28.14 6.68 21.76
CA GLY A 23 28.17 7.35 20.46
C GLY A 23 28.61 6.44 19.32
N LEU A 24 29.68 5.66 19.53
CA LEU A 24 30.14 4.67 18.57
C LEU A 24 29.14 3.52 18.39
N GLY A 25 28.53 3.05 19.49
CA GLY A 25 27.52 2.01 19.46
C GLY A 25 26.27 2.42 18.67
N LEU A 26 25.76 3.63 18.94
CA LEU A 26 24.63 4.21 18.21
C LEU A 26 24.97 4.47 16.74
N GLY A 27 26.18 4.98 16.46
CA GLY A 27 26.66 5.22 15.10
C GLY A 27 26.78 3.92 14.30
N ALA A 28 27.36 2.87 14.88
CA ALA A 28 27.51 1.57 14.24
C ALA A 28 26.15 0.88 14.02
N ALA A 29 25.25 0.92 15.02
CA ALA A 29 23.89 0.38 14.90
C ALA A 29 23.09 1.11 13.82
N GLY A 30 23.17 2.45 13.78
CA GLY A 30 22.55 3.26 12.74
C GLY A 30 23.08 2.92 11.35
N TRP A 31 24.40 2.85 11.19
CA TRP A 31 25.04 2.49 9.92
C TRP A 31 24.63 1.09 9.43
N TYR A 32 24.60 0.11 10.33
CA TYR A 32 24.21 -1.26 10.00
C TYR A 32 22.72 -1.35 9.61
N GLY A 33 21.85 -0.64 10.32
CA GLY A 33 20.42 -0.53 10.00
C GLY A 33 20.20 0.06 8.61
N VAL A 34 20.82 1.21 8.32
CA VAL A 34 20.75 1.87 7.00
C VAL A 34 21.25 0.93 5.88
N ARG A 35 22.35 0.21 6.10
CA ARG A 35 22.89 -0.72 5.11
C ARG A 35 21.95 -1.89 4.81
N HIS A 36 21.25 -2.42 5.81
CA HIS A 36 20.26 -3.49 5.60
C HIS A 36 19.02 -3.00 4.86
N VAL A 37 18.52 -1.82 5.22
CA VAL A 37 17.40 -1.19 4.50
C VAL A 37 17.78 -0.91 3.04
N ALA A 38 18.98 -0.38 2.79
CA ALA A 38 19.46 -0.12 1.42
C ALA A 38 19.57 -1.40 0.57
N LYS A 39 20.02 -2.51 1.16
CA LYS A 39 20.05 -3.80 0.46
C LYS A 39 18.65 -4.32 0.13
N ARG A 40 17.69 -4.16 1.04
CA ARG A 40 16.29 -4.54 0.78
C ARG A 40 15.64 -3.65 -0.26
N ALA A 41 15.95 -2.36 -0.26
CA ALA A 41 15.48 -1.44 -1.29
C ALA A 41 15.96 -1.90 -2.69
N GLN A 42 17.21 -2.34 -2.82
CA GLN A 42 17.73 -2.88 -4.08
C GLN A 42 17.03 -4.17 -4.53
N THR A 43 16.70 -5.07 -3.59
CA THR A 43 15.96 -6.29 -3.94
C THR A 43 14.52 -5.98 -4.33
N LEU A 44 13.90 -4.99 -3.69
CA LEU A 44 12.59 -4.48 -4.04
C LEU A 44 12.58 -3.86 -5.44
N GLU A 45 13.53 -2.97 -5.74
CA GLU A 45 13.69 -2.34 -7.06
C GLU A 45 13.79 -3.41 -8.17
N ALA A 46 14.63 -4.44 -7.95
CA ALA A 46 14.76 -5.54 -8.91
C ALA A 46 13.45 -6.34 -9.12
N ALA A 47 12.64 -6.53 -8.07
CA ALA A 47 11.36 -7.23 -8.16
C ALA A 47 10.30 -6.38 -8.90
N SER A 48 10.22 -5.09 -8.57
CA SER A 48 9.33 -4.13 -9.24
C SER A 48 9.72 -3.96 -10.71
N ASP A 49 11.00 -3.81 -11.02
CA ASP A 49 11.53 -3.76 -12.39
C ASP A 49 11.16 -5.02 -13.19
N SER A 50 11.21 -6.19 -12.54
CA SER A 50 10.84 -7.46 -13.17
C SER A 50 9.35 -7.50 -13.50
N LEU A 51 8.48 -6.98 -12.62
CA LEU A 51 7.05 -6.83 -12.89
C LEU A 51 6.78 -5.84 -14.02
N ALA A 52 7.38 -4.65 -13.95
CA ALA A 52 7.19 -3.60 -14.95
C ALA A 52 7.70 -4.04 -16.32
N THR A 53 8.84 -4.74 -16.37
CA THR A 53 9.39 -5.30 -17.62
C THR A 53 8.45 -6.36 -18.22
N LYS A 54 7.87 -7.22 -17.38
CA LYS A 54 7.04 -8.35 -17.84
C LYS A 54 5.62 -7.92 -18.22
N PHE A 55 4.99 -7.07 -17.43
CA PHE A 55 3.57 -6.75 -17.54
C PHE A 55 3.29 -5.30 -17.96
N GLY A 56 4.29 -4.43 -17.95
CA GLY A 56 4.12 -3.00 -18.16
C GLY A 56 3.53 -2.28 -16.93
N PRO A 57 3.25 -0.98 -17.07
CA PRO A 57 2.59 -0.21 -16.01
C PRO A 57 1.13 -0.67 -15.83
N PRO A 58 0.50 -0.41 -14.67
CA PRO A 58 -0.89 -0.81 -14.41
C PRO A 58 -1.89 -0.38 -15.49
N GLU A 59 -1.71 0.82 -16.07
CA GLU A 59 -2.54 1.41 -17.12
C GLU A 59 -2.42 0.68 -18.48
N ALA A 60 -1.39 -0.15 -18.67
CA ALA A 60 -1.17 -0.88 -19.93
C ALA A 60 -2.07 -2.11 -20.08
N TRP A 61 -2.57 -2.65 -18.97
CA TRP A 61 -3.45 -3.82 -18.96
C TRP A 61 -4.85 -3.49 -19.50
N ALA A 62 -5.57 -4.50 -20.02
CA ALA A 62 -6.94 -4.37 -20.51
C ALA A 62 -7.79 -5.58 -20.06
N PRO A 63 -9.00 -5.38 -19.50
CA PRO A 63 -9.90 -6.46 -19.14
C PRO A 63 -10.41 -7.25 -20.36
N PRO A 64 -10.93 -8.48 -20.15
CA PRO A 64 -11.52 -9.30 -21.21
C PRO A 64 -12.65 -8.60 -21.97
N LEU A 65 -12.74 -8.79 -23.29
CA LEU A 65 -13.63 -8.00 -24.16
C LEU A 65 -15.13 -8.18 -23.90
N ASP A 66 -15.54 -9.20 -23.15
CA ASP A 66 -16.92 -9.52 -22.81
C ASP A 66 -17.34 -8.99 -21.43
N GLY A 67 -16.43 -8.33 -20.71
CA GLY A 67 -16.65 -7.86 -19.34
C GLY A 67 -16.65 -8.97 -18.29
N GLY A 68 -16.44 -10.23 -18.70
CA GLY A 68 -16.24 -11.34 -17.80
C GLY A 68 -14.86 -11.30 -17.14
N LEU A 69 -14.69 -12.14 -16.13
CA LEU A 69 -13.38 -12.49 -15.58
C LEU A 69 -13.21 -14.00 -15.72
N ASP A 70 -12.08 -14.43 -16.28
CA ASP A 70 -11.75 -15.85 -16.34
C ASP A 70 -11.59 -16.39 -14.90
N PRO A 71 -12.32 -17.45 -14.49
CA PRO A 71 -12.16 -18.07 -13.18
C PRO A 71 -10.71 -18.39 -12.81
N ALA A 72 -9.86 -18.78 -13.78
CA ALA A 72 -8.45 -19.05 -13.54
C ALA A 72 -7.67 -17.81 -13.09
N ARG A 73 -8.07 -16.62 -13.56
CA ARG A 73 -7.46 -15.35 -13.15
C ARG A 73 -7.92 -14.90 -11.76
N ILE A 74 -9.17 -15.19 -11.38
CA ILE A 74 -9.67 -14.98 -10.01
C ILE A 74 -8.94 -15.91 -9.02
N GLU A 75 -8.69 -17.16 -9.42
CA GLU A 75 -7.87 -18.09 -8.64
C GLU A 75 -6.43 -17.61 -8.48
N ALA A 76 -5.81 -17.10 -9.55
CA ALA A 76 -4.47 -16.50 -9.49
C ALA A 76 -4.44 -15.29 -8.53
N PHE A 77 -5.47 -14.44 -8.56
CA PHE A 77 -5.61 -13.33 -7.62
C PHE A 77 -5.69 -13.81 -6.15
N LEU A 78 -6.53 -14.80 -5.88
CA LEU A 78 -6.65 -15.39 -4.54
C LEU A 78 -5.35 -16.08 -4.09
N GLU A 79 -4.64 -16.71 -5.00
CA GLU A 79 -3.34 -17.33 -4.72
C GLU A 79 -2.27 -16.28 -4.40
N ALA A 80 -2.20 -15.17 -5.15
CA ALA A 80 -1.32 -14.06 -4.80
C ALA A 80 -1.62 -13.55 -3.39
N ARG A 81 -2.90 -13.36 -3.04
CA ARG A 81 -3.30 -12.97 -1.68
C ARG A 81 -2.96 -14.03 -0.64
N ARG A 82 -3.02 -15.32 -0.97
CA ARG A 82 -2.63 -16.41 -0.07
C ARG A 82 -1.12 -16.40 0.19
N LEU A 83 -0.30 -16.21 -0.85
CA LEU A 83 1.16 -16.11 -0.76
C LEU A 83 1.58 -14.91 0.11
N MET A 84 0.88 -13.77 -0.02
CA MET A 84 1.13 -12.57 0.78
C MET A 84 0.63 -12.66 2.23
N ALA A 85 -0.18 -13.67 2.59
CA ALA A 85 -0.86 -13.72 3.88
C ALA A 85 0.07 -13.56 5.10
N PRO A 86 1.26 -14.22 5.16
CA PRO A 86 2.15 -14.09 6.32
C PRO A 86 2.71 -12.69 6.52
N GLU A 87 3.06 -11.96 5.45
CA GLU A 87 3.52 -10.56 5.58
C GLU A 87 2.36 -9.59 5.79
N ARG A 88 1.19 -9.89 5.19
CA ARG A 88 -0.04 -9.12 5.42
C ARG A 88 -0.42 -9.14 6.89
N GLU A 89 -0.48 -10.31 7.51
CA GLU A 89 -0.79 -10.44 8.93
C GLU A 89 0.24 -9.73 9.82
N ARG A 90 1.54 -9.88 9.51
CA ARG A 90 2.62 -9.22 10.27
C ARG A 90 2.58 -7.69 10.13
N THR A 91 2.20 -7.18 8.96
CA THR A 91 2.07 -5.75 8.70
C THR A 91 0.80 -5.19 9.34
N ALA A 92 -0.34 -5.86 9.17
CA ALA A 92 -1.62 -5.52 9.82
C ALA A 92 -1.46 -5.45 11.34
N ASN A 93 -0.79 -6.43 11.94
CA ASN A 93 -0.51 -6.43 13.38
C ASN A 93 0.34 -5.23 13.80
N ASN A 94 1.34 -4.85 13.01
CA ASN A 94 2.17 -3.68 13.31
C ASN A 94 1.36 -2.38 13.20
N LEU A 95 0.60 -2.23 12.13
CA LEU A 95 -0.28 -1.08 11.91
C LEU A 95 -1.30 -0.94 13.04
N ALA A 96 -1.89 -2.04 13.52
CA ALA A 96 -2.83 -2.02 14.63
C ALA A 96 -2.18 -1.58 15.97
N VAL A 97 -0.91 -1.93 16.19
CA VAL A 97 -0.15 -1.44 17.34
C VAL A 97 0.11 0.06 17.23
N LEU A 98 0.51 0.54 16.05
CA LEU A 98 0.73 1.97 15.78
C LEU A 98 -0.57 2.79 15.93
N ASP A 99 -1.66 2.24 15.41
CA ASP A 99 -2.98 2.84 15.43
C ASP A 99 -3.57 2.92 16.86
N GLY A 100 -3.10 2.06 17.77
CA GLY A 100 -3.59 1.99 19.14
C GLY A 100 -4.88 1.20 19.32
N SER A 101 -5.45 0.62 18.25
CA SER A 101 -6.66 -0.23 18.30
C SER A 101 -6.49 -1.48 19.16
N LYS A 102 -5.25 -1.90 19.47
CA LYS A 102 -4.94 -3.03 20.37
C LYS A 102 -4.56 -2.63 21.81
N GLY A 103 -4.81 -1.39 22.23
CA GLY A 103 -4.46 -0.94 23.60
C GLY A 103 -2.96 -0.94 23.88
N SER A 104 -2.15 -0.61 22.86
CA SER A 104 -0.68 -0.66 22.92
C SER A 104 -0.09 0.44 23.82
N SER A 105 0.93 0.07 24.60
CA SER A 105 1.69 1.01 25.41
C SER A 105 2.60 1.91 24.55
N VAL A 106 2.98 3.09 25.06
CA VAL A 106 3.90 4.02 24.35
C VAL A 106 5.20 3.33 23.90
N PRO A 107 5.90 2.52 24.73
CA PRO A 107 7.08 1.79 24.27
C PRO A 107 6.81 0.83 23.12
N ALA A 108 5.64 0.17 23.11
CA ALA A 108 5.25 -0.73 22.02
C ALA A 108 5.03 0.02 20.70
N LYS A 109 4.46 1.23 20.75
CA LYS A 109 4.30 2.10 19.56
C LYS A 109 5.65 2.56 18.99
N ILE A 110 6.60 2.91 19.85
CA ILE A 110 7.97 3.29 19.43
C ILE A 110 8.65 2.10 18.73
N ALA A 111 8.61 0.91 19.35
CA ALA A 111 9.18 -0.29 18.75
C ALA A 111 8.52 -0.65 17.41
N ALA A 112 7.19 -0.58 17.34
CA ALA A 112 6.40 -0.78 16.13
C ALA A 112 6.78 0.22 15.01
N GLY A 113 7.04 1.48 15.36
CA GLY A 113 7.45 2.52 14.42
C GLY A 113 8.83 2.27 13.82
N VAL A 114 9.80 1.86 14.64
CA VAL A 114 11.15 1.48 14.17
C VAL A 114 11.07 0.26 13.24
N ASP A 115 10.21 -0.70 13.55
CA ASP A 115 9.99 -1.90 12.74
C ASP A 115 9.13 -1.67 11.49
N PHE A 116 8.47 -0.51 11.37
CA PHE A 116 7.48 -0.29 10.31
C PHE A 116 8.08 -0.26 8.91
N VAL A 117 9.14 0.54 8.70
CA VAL A 117 9.75 0.69 7.37
C VAL A 117 10.29 -0.64 6.84
N PRO A 118 11.07 -1.44 7.59
CA PRO A 118 11.51 -2.75 7.12
C PRO A 118 10.38 -3.73 6.79
N ARG A 119 9.24 -3.63 7.50
CA ARG A 119 8.05 -4.46 7.24
C ARG A 119 7.30 -4.00 6.00
N LEU A 120 7.15 -2.70 5.81
CA LEU A 120 6.54 -2.13 4.61
C LEU A 120 7.33 -2.56 3.36
N LEU A 121 8.65 -2.44 3.39
CA LEU A 121 9.52 -2.92 2.31
C LEU A 121 9.33 -4.41 2.03
N GLY A 122 9.30 -5.24 3.08
CA GLY A 122 9.06 -6.68 2.95
C GLY A 122 7.68 -7.00 2.38
N PHE A 123 6.66 -6.21 2.73
CA PHE A 123 5.32 -6.36 2.20
C PHE A 123 5.25 -6.09 0.70
N ILE A 124 5.87 -4.99 0.23
CA ILE A 124 5.91 -4.65 -1.20
C ILE A 124 6.71 -5.71 -1.96
N GLU A 125 7.85 -6.15 -1.43
CA GLU A 125 8.66 -7.20 -2.05
C GLU A 125 7.88 -8.52 -2.20
N GLU A 126 7.15 -8.95 -1.16
CA GLU A 126 6.33 -10.16 -1.25
C GLU A 126 5.10 -9.99 -2.14
N ARG A 127 4.50 -8.80 -2.21
CA ARG A 127 3.45 -8.51 -3.18
C ARG A 127 3.97 -8.75 -4.59
N ASP A 128 5.11 -8.15 -4.91
CA ASP A 128 5.64 -8.19 -6.26
C ASP A 128 6.09 -9.61 -6.65
N ARG A 129 6.70 -10.34 -5.70
CA ARG A 129 7.04 -11.75 -5.87
C ARG A 129 5.79 -12.63 -6.06
N ALA A 130 4.76 -12.43 -5.25
CA ALA A 130 3.52 -13.20 -5.35
C ALA A 130 2.84 -13.00 -6.71
N LEU A 131 2.78 -11.75 -7.19
CA LEU A 131 2.27 -11.40 -8.51
C LEU A 131 3.07 -12.06 -9.64
N LEU A 132 4.41 -12.03 -9.58
CA LEU A 132 5.27 -12.72 -10.53
C LEU A 132 5.03 -14.24 -10.53
N GLN A 133 4.86 -14.84 -9.34
CA GLN A 133 4.67 -16.28 -9.18
C GLN A 133 3.35 -16.78 -9.78
N VAL A 134 2.28 -15.99 -9.72
CA VAL A 134 0.97 -16.33 -10.30
C VAL A 134 0.74 -15.77 -11.71
N ASP A 135 1.79 -15.21 -12.31
CA ASP A 135 1.76 -14.60 -13.64
C ASP A 135 0.67 -13.50 -13.77
N MET A 136 0.62 -12.57 -12.80
CA MET A 136 -0.36 -11.48 -12.75
C MET A 136 0.33 -10.12 -12.72
N GLY A 137 -0.10 -9.22 -13.62
CA GLY A 137 0.37 -7.84 -13.64
C GLY A 137 -0.34 -6.96 -12.60
N PRO A 138 0.26 -5.81 -12.22
CA PRO A 138 -0.33 -4.92 -11.22
C PRO A 138 -1.67 -4.32 -11.68
N GLY A 139 -1.84 -4.01 -12.97
CA GLY A 139 -3.11 -3.51 -13.52
C GLY A 139 -4.27 -4.50 -13.38
N GLU A 140 -4.02 -5.77 -13.68
CA GLU A 140 -5.00 -6.84 -13.49
C GLU A 140 -5.35 -7.03 -12.00
N TYR A 141 -4.33 -7.05 -11.14
CA TYR A 141 -4.51 -7.18 -9.70
C TYR A 141 -5.38 -6.05 -9.14
N MET A 142 -5.07 -4.79 -9.48
CA MET A 142 -5.84 -3.61 -9.05
C MET A 142 -7.28 -3.63 -9.58
N TYR A 143 -7.48 -4.08 -10.82
CA TYR A 143 -8.81 -4.22 -11.40
C TYR A 143 -9.65 -5.24 -10.62
N ILE A 144 -9.15 -6.48 -10.49
CA ILE A 144 -9.85 -7.56 -9.76
C ILE A 144 -10.09 -7.15 -8.30
N TYR A 145 -9.10 -6.54 -7.63
CA TYR A 145 -9.23 -6.03 -6.26
C TYR A 145 -10.41 -5.07 -6.14
N SER A 146 -10.49 -4.06 -7.01
CA SER A 146 -11.54 -3.04 -6.96
C SER A 146 -12.92 -3.62 -7.22
N VAL A 147 -13.10 -4.40 -8.29
CA VAL A 147 -14.42 -4.97 -8.61
C VAL A 147 -14.85 -6.02 -7.58
N ALA A 148 -13.92 -6.78 -7.00
CA ALA A 148 -14.22 -7.76 -5.97
C ALA A 148 -14.52 -7.11 -4.61
N TYR A 149 -13.65 -6.24 -4.11
CA TYR A 149 -13.82 -5.69 -2.77
C TYR A 149 -14.76 -4.50 -2.73
N PHE A 150 -14.63 -3.54 -3.63
CA PHE A 150 -15.46 -2.35 -3.61
C PHE A 150 -16.78 -2.56 -4.36
N GLY A 151 -16.75 -3.26 -5.50
CA GLY A 151 -17.95 -3.55 -6.29
C GLY A 151 -18.83 -4.67 -5.72
N LEU A 152 -18.27 -5.86 -5.50
CA LEU A 152 -19.05 -7.05 -5.10
C LEU A 152 -19.31 -7.13 -3.59
N LEU A 153 -18.27 -6.86 -2.78
CA LEU A 153 -18.30 -7.02 -1.33
C LEU A 153 -18.59 -5.70 -0.58
N ALA A 154 -18.65 -4.57 -1.29
CA ALA A 154 -18.92 -3.24 -0.73
C ALA A 154 -18.02 -2.89 0.47
N LYS A 155 -16.74 -3.27 0.41
CA LYS A 155 -15.72 -2.83 1.38
C LYS A 155 -15.49 -1.34 1.27
N ASP A 156 -15.12 -0.70 2.38
CA ASP A 156 -14.85 0.73 2.41
C ASP A 156 -13.44 0.98 1.85
N PRO A 157 -13.27 1.82 0.79
CA PRO A 157 -11.96 2.31 0.38
C PRO A 157 -11.23 3.06 1.51
N GLY A 158 -11.95 3.52 2.53
CA GLY A 158 -11.40 4.14 3.73
C GLY A 158 -10.79 3.17 4.73
N ASP A 159 -10.95 1.85 4.57
CA ASP A 159 -10.38 0.87 5.50
C ASP A 159 -8.85 1.02 5.59
N GLY A 160 -8.32 0.94 6.82
CA GLY A 160 -6.90 1.09 7.13
C GLY A 160 -6.65 1.74 8.50
N PRO A 161 -5.39 2.03 8.85
CA PRO A 161 -5.05 2.64 10.15
C PRO A 161 -5.66 4.04 10.33
N GLY A 162 -5.87 4.51 11.57
CA GLY A 162 -6.33 5.88 11.85
C GLY A 162 -5.26 6.96 11.71
N PHE A 163 -4.19 6.71 10.94
CA PHE A 163 -3.11 7.67 10.67
C PHE A 163 -2.70 7.63 9.19
N HIS A 164 -2.07 8.71 8.71
CA HIS A 164 -1.55 8.77 7.35
C HIS A 164 -0.25 7.98 7.21
N LEU A 165 -0.15 7.23 6.12
CA LEU A 165 1.09 6.64 5.65
C LEU A 165 1.75 7.61 4.68
N ALA A 166 2.12 8.81 5.16
CA ALA A 166 2.82 9.80 4.34
C ALA A 166 4.33 9.67 4.57
N GLY A 167 5.10 9.80 3.48
CA GLY A 167 6.52 10.16 3.60
C GLY A 167 6.63 11.61 4.07
N ASP A 168 7.67 11.92 4.84
CA ASP A 168 7.97 13.28 5.29
C ASP A 168 8.12 14.22 4.09
N GLY A 169 7.04 14.93 3.76
CA GLY A 169 6.99 15.94 2.72
C GLY A 169 7.46 17.26 3.29
N GLY A 170 8.76 17.53 3.17
CA GLY A 170 9.28 18.89 3.27
C GLY A 170 8.52 19.83 2.33
N GLU A 171 8.28 21.05 2.81
CA GLU A 171 7.45 22.09 2.21
C GLU A 171 7.91 22.47 0.79
N ASP A 172 7.50 21.71 -0.23
CA ASP A 172 7.08 22.23 -1.54
C ASP A 172 6.72 21.06 -2.47
N ARG A 173 5.41 20.87 -2.66
CA ARG A 173 4.75 20.21 -3.79
C ARG A 173 5.49 19.03 -4.46
N GLY A 174 5.05 17.83 -4.07
CA GLY A 174 5.14 16.63 -4.90
C GLY A 174 6.41 15.83 -4.72
N HIS A 175 6.50 15.10 -3.61
CA HIS A 175 7.44 13.98 -3.50
C HIS A 175 6.72 12.77 -2.92
N SER A 176 6.55 11.80 -3.78
CA SER A 176 6.25 10.42 -3.45
C SER A 176 7.45 9.69 -2.85
N TRP A 177 7.23 8.45 -2.42
CA TRP A 177 8.32 7.54 -2.09
C TRP A 177 9.00 7.05 -3.37
N SER A 178 10.03 7.76 -3.86
CA SER A 178 10.92 7.22 -4.90
C SER A 178 12.19 6.62 -4.26
N PHE A 179 12.50 5.36 -4.59
CA PHE A 179 13.81 4.77 -4.30
C PHE A 179 14.83 5.25 -5.36
N GLY A 180 15.21 6.53 -5.29
CA GLY A 180 16.27 7.12 -6.10
C GLY A 180 17.43 7.62 -5.24
N LYS A 181 18.67 7.38 -5.67
CA LYS A 181 19.90 7.85 -4.99
C LYS A 181 19.82 9.35 -4.68
N GLN A 182 19.77 9.72 -3.40
CA GLN A 182 20.07 11.08 -2.97
C GLN A 182 21.18 11.08 -1.92
N GLY A 183 22.30 11.68 -2.29
CA GLY A 183 23.37 12.01 -1.37
C GLY A 183 22.95 13.12 -0.42
N GLU A 184 23.63 13.15 0.73
CA GLU A 184 23.60 14.19 1.77
C GLU A 184 22.42 14.15 2.77
N SER A 185 22.65 13.37 3.83
CA SER A 185 22.28 13.69 5.22
C SER A 185 20.86 14.22 5.50
N GLY A 186 19.83 13.42 5.22
CA GLY A 186 18.49 13.60 5.78
C GLY A 186 18.01 12.29 6.40
N GLY A 187 18.01 12.19 7.74
CA GLY A 187 17.43 11.04 8.41
C GLY A 187 15.91 11.10 8.33
N GLY A 188 15.28 10.22 7.54
CA GLY A 188 13.82 10.15 7.43
C GLY A 188 13.18 9.93 8.80
N ARG A 189 12.36 10.88 9.23
CA ARG A 189 11.64 10.84 10.50
C ARG A 189 10.20 10.46 10.22
N VAL A 190 9.76 9.30 10.72
CA VAL A 190 8.33 8.96 10.73
C VAL A 190 7.69 9.75 11.87
N GLU A 191 6.97 10.82 11.55
CA GLU A 191 6.16 11.53 12.53
C GLU A 191 4.88 10.75 12.83
N ILE A 192 4.98 9.82 13.77
CA ILE A 192 3.80 9.17 14.36
C ILE A 192 3.19 10.17 15.35
N GLY A 193 2.37 11.10 14.83
CA GLY A 193 1.60 12.07 15.60
C GLY A 193 0.45 11.39 16.37
N GLY A 194 0.78 10.55 17.34
CA GLY A 194 -0.18 9.95 18.26
C GLY A 194 -0.44 10.89 19.44
N SER A 195 -1.61 11.54 19.47
CA SER A 195 -2.13 12.18 20.69
C SER A 195 -2.37 11.08 21.73
N GLY A 196 -1.42 10.92 22.65
CA GLY A 196 -1.64 10.22 23.91
C GLY A 196 -2.46 11.13 24.82
N GLY A 197 -3.72 11.37 24.49
CA GLY A 197 -4.63 12.24 25.23
C GLY A 197 -5.97 11.53 25.42
N SER A 198 -6.40 11.41 26.66
CA SER A 198 -7.62 10.74 27.08
C SER A 198 -8.88 11.33 26.43
N GLY A 199 -9.60 10.50 25.67
CA GLY A 199 -11.04 10.58 25.41
C GLY A 199 -11.60 11.99 25.17
N ASP A 200 -11.42 12.50 23.96
CA ASP A 200 -12.08 13.72 23.53
C ASP A 200 -12.41 13.61 22.04
N SER A 201 -13.59 14.11 21.67
CA SER A 201 -14.19 14.14 20.32
C SER A 201 -13.24 14.53 19.17
N GLY A 202 -12.10 15.17 19.46
CA GLY A 202 -11.06 15.49 18.48
C GLY A 202 -10.34 14.27 17.89
N ASP A 203 -10.18 13.16 18.62
CA ASP A 203 -9.50 11.98 18.10
C ASP A 203 -10.35 11.23 17.06
N GLU A 204 -11.68 11.18 17.26
CA GLU A 204 -12.62 10.60 16.28
C GLU A 204 -12.71 11.44 15.02
N ALA A 205 -12.81 12.78 15.16
CA ALA A 205 -12.84 13.70 14.02
C ALA A 205 -11.56 13.58 13.17
N LYS A 206 -10.39 13.49 13.81
CA LYS A 206 -9.11 13.29 13.10
C LYS A 206 -9.04 11.94 12.40
N ARG A 207 -9.52 10.86 13.04
CA ARG A 207 -9.58 9.54 12.40
C ARG A 207 -10.51 9.54 11.19
N GLU A 208 -11.64 10.23 11.28
CA GLU A 208 -12.56 10.39 10.17
C GLU A 208 -11.95 11.22 9.04
N GLU A 209 -11.22 12.29 9.34
CA GLU A 209 -10.46 13.06 8.34
C GLU A 209 -9.43 12.19 7.61
N VAL A 210 -8.63 11.40 8.35
CA VAL A 210 -7.68 10.44 7.77
C VAL A 210 -8.39 9.43 6.86
N ARG A 211 -9.54 8.91 7.30
CA ARG A 211 -10.36 7.98 6.53
C ARG A 211 -10.85 8.62 5.24
N GLN A 212 -11.40 9.82 5.31
CA GLN A 212 -11.91 10.57 4.15
C GLN A 212 -10.80 10.88 3.14
N GLN A 213 -9.62 11.29 3.61
CA GLN A 213 -8.47 11.51 2.73
C GLN A 213 -8.04 10.22 2.03
N ARG A 214 -7.97 9.10 2.75
CA ARG A 214 -7.68 7.79 2.14
C ARG A 214 -8.71 7.40 1.09
N VAL A 215 -9.99 7.59 1.39
CA VAL A 215 -11.09 7.35 0.43
C VAL A 215 -10.83 8.15 -0.85
N ALA A 216 -10.50 9.44 -0.73
CA ALA A 216 -10.19 10.28 -1.88
C ALA A 216 -8.98 9.76 -2.67
N ASP A 217 -7.87 9.44 -1.99
CA ASP A 217 -6.64 8.97 -2.62
C ASP A 217 -6.80 7.63 -3.36
N ILE A 218 -7.47 6.65 -2.73
CA ILE A 218 -7.75 5.34 -3.36
C ILE A 218 -8.65 5.53 -4.58
N ARG A 219 -9.69 6.33 -4.45
CA ARG A 219 -10.67 6.54 -5.52
C ARG A 219 -10.04 7.24 -6.72
N GLU A 220 -9.24 8.27 -6.49
CA GLU A 220 -8.48 8.94 -7.54
C GLU A 220 -7.47 8.00 -8.23
N LEU A 221 -6.70 7.24 -7.44
CA LEU A 221 -5.74 6.27 -7.98
C LEU A 221 -6.43 5.25 -8.89
N LEU A 222 -7.49 4.60 -8.37
CA LEU A 222 -8.21 3.57 -9.11
C LEU A 222 -8.94 4.14 -10.31
N ASN A 223 -9.54 5.32 -10.21
CA ASN A 223 -10.16 5.98 -11.36
C ASN A 223 -9.14 6.19 -12.48
N ARG A 224 -7.98 6.77 -12.16
CA ARG A 224 -6.91 7.02 -13.13
C ARG A 224 -6.48 5.74 -13.84
N VAL A 225 -6.13 4.69 -13.08
CA VAL A 225 -5.64 3.42 -13.64
C VAL A 225 -6.73 2.72 -14.44
N GLN A 226 -7.91 2.56 -13.85
CA GLN A 226 -8.98 1.77 -14.46
C GLN A 226 -9.63 2.47 -15.65
N ARG A 227 -9.67 3.80 -15.68
CA ARG A 227 -10.12 4.53 -16.87
C ARG A 227 -9.26 4.21 -18.09
N GLU A 228 -7.94 4.12 -17.94
CA GLU A 228 -7.07 3.69 -19.05
C GLU A 228 -7.29 2.22 -19.42
N ASN A 229 -7.46 1.34 -18.42
CA ASN A 229 -7.76 -0.07 -18.68
C ASN A 229 -9.07 -0.25 -19.46
N LEU A 230 -10.15 0.43 -19.05
CA LEU A 230 -11.45 0.40 -19.71
C LEU A 230 -11.40 1.06 -21.10
N ARG A 231 -10.63 2.13 -21.29
CA ARG A 231 -10.45 2.77 -22.61
C ARG A 231 -9.78 1.83 -23.61
N ARG A 232 -8.76 1.08 -23.16
CA ARG A 232 -8.11 0.03 -23.97
C ARG A 232 -9.08 -1.09 -24.31
N GLN A 233 -9.87 -1.55 -23.34
CA GLN A 233 -10.91 -2.55 -23.58
C GLN A 233 -11.92 -2.07 -24.63
N LEU A 234 -12.38 -0.81 -24.54
CA LEU A 234 -13.32 -0.24 -25.50
C LEU A 234 -12.72 -0.19 -26.90
N ALA A 235 -11.48 0.29 -27.03
CA ALA A 235 -10.75 0.31 -28.31
C ALA A 235 -10.57 -1.11 -28.92
N ALA A 236 -10.35 -2.12 -28.08
CA ALA A 236 -10.25 -3.51 -28.54
C ALA A 236 -11.62 -4.10 -28.94
N VAL A 237 -12.69 -3.77 -28.22
CA VAL A 237 -14.07 -4.13 -28.60
C VAL A 237 -14.42 -3.48 -29.94
N ASP A 238 -14.09 -2.20 -30.11
CA ASP A 238 -14.20 -1.43 -31.36
C ASP A 238 -13.54 -2.15 -32.55
N ALA A 239 -12.31 -2.60 -32.37
CA ALA A 239 -11.55 -3.28 -33.42
C ALA A 239 -12.07 -4.70 -33.73
N SER A 240 -12.74 -5.36 -32.80
CA SER A 240 -13.17 -6.77 -32.92
C SER A 240 -14.36 -7.02 -33.84
N GLY A 241 -15.15 -5.98 -34.18
CA GLY A 241 -16.07 -6.01 -35.32
C GLY A 241 -17.40 -6.78 -35.25
N ASP A 242 -17.84 -7.38 -34.12
CA ASP A 242 -19.07 -8.24 -34.14
C ASP A 242 -20.10 -8.01 -33.01
N GLY A 243 -21.39 -8.26 -33.36
CA GLY A 243 -22.40 -8.90 -32.50
C GLY A 243 -23.27 -8.01 -31.60
N ILE A 244 -24.59 -8.28 -31.55
CA ILE A 244 -25.55 -7.55 -30.70
C ILE A 244 -25.17 -7.61 -29.21
N ALA A 245 -24.71 -8.76 -28.71
CA ALA A 245 -24.28 -8.91 -27.32
C ALA A 245 -23.02 -8.10 -26.98
N ARG A 246 -22.09 -7.89 -27.94
CA ARG A 246 -20.98 -6.95 -27.75
C ARG A 246 -21.42 -5.51 -27.88
N ALA A 247 -22.49 -5.21 -28.64
CA ALA A 247 -23.01 -3.85 -28.75
C ALA A 247 -23.57 -3.33 -27.41
N SER A 248 -24.30 -4.16 -26.66
CA SER A 248 -24.77 -3.79 -25.31
C SER A 248 -23.61 -3.64 -24.32
N TRP A 249 -22.62 -4.54 -24.35
CA TRP A 249 -21.42 -4.43 -23.51
C TRP A 249 -20.62 -3.17 -23.82
N ARG A 250 -20.36 -2.91 -25.10
CA ARG A 250 -19.70 -1.70 -25.59
C ARG A 250 -20.41 -0.44 -25.10
N GLN A 251 -21.75 -0.41 -25.16
CA GLN A 251 -22.53 0.73 -24.68
C GLN A 251 -22.36 0.93 -23.17
N ALA A 252 -22.42 -0.15 -22.38
CA ALA A 252 -22.20 -0.08 -20.94
C ALA A 252 -20.77 0.41 -20.60
N LEU A 253 -19.76 -0.09 -21.32
CA LEU A 253 -18.37 0.31 -21.16
C LEU A 253 -18.14 1.79 -21.50
N ALA A 254 -18.71 2.27 -22.61
CA ALA A 254 -18.63 3.68 -23.00
C ALA A 254 -19.34 4.60 -21.99
N ALA A 255 -20.48 4.17 -21.45
CA ALA A 255 -21.21 4.92 -20.42
C ALA A 255 -20.42 4.99 -19.11
N GLU A 256 -19.81 3.89 -18.66
CA GLU A 256 -19.00 3.87 -17.45
C GLU A 256 -17.74 4.73 -17.60
N LEU A 257 -17.06 4.67 -18.74
CA LEU A 257 -15.93 5.55 -19.05
C LEU A 257 -16.31 7.03 -18.98
N ALA A 258 -17.42 7.42 -19.60
CA ALA A 258 -17.91 8.79 -19.54
C ALA A 258 -18.24 9.23 -18.10
N ALA A 259 -18.80 8.32 -17.28
CA ALA A 259 -19.07 8.60 -15.87
C ALA A 259 -17.78 8.78 -15.06
N MET A 260 -16.76 7.95 -15.29
CA MET A 260 -15.44 8.07 -14.63
C MET A 260 -14.67 9.31 -15.10
N GLU A 261 -14.84 9.75 -16.34
CA GLU A 261 -14.27 11.01 -16.85
C GLU A 261 -14.94 12.25 -16.24
N ALA A 262 -16.25 12.17 -15.99
CA ALA A 262 -17.01 13.25 -15.36
C ALA A 262 -16.75 13.38 -13.85
N ASP A 263 -16.42 12.27 -13.18
CA ASP A 263 -16.13 12.23 -11.74
C ASP A 263 -14.82 11.49 -11.45
N PRO A 264 -13.70 12.22 -11.21
CA PRO A 264 -12.41 11.64 -10.88
C PRO A 264 -12.38 10.81 -9.59
N ALA A 265 -13.38 10.95 -8.71
CA ALA A 265 -13.53 10.16 -7.50
C ALA A 265 -14.43 8.94 -7.71
N ARG A 266 -14.97 8.68 -8.90
CA ARG A 266 -15.79 7.51 -9.17
C ARG A 266 -14.94 6.25 -9.31
N LEU A 267 -15.34 5.16 -8.67
CA LEU A 267 -14.77 3.83 -8.91
C LEU A 267 -15.45 3.16 -10.10
N ALA A 268 -14.72 2.32 -10.85
CA ALA A 268 -15.32 1.58 -11.94
C ALA A 268 -16.49 0.72 -11.45
N TRP A 269 -17.65 0.89 -12.09
CA TRP A 269 -18.88 0.16 -11.81
C TRP A 269 -19.46 0.41 -10.41
N GLU A 270 -19.25 1.60 -9.84
CA GLU A 270 -19.73 1.96 -8.51
C GLU A 270 -21.27 1.82 -8.35
N GLN A 271 -22.03 2.00 -9.43
CA GLN A 271 -23.49 1.84 -9.42
C GLN A 271 -23.96 0.38 -9.51
N GLY A 272 -23.03 -0.57 -9.59
CA GLY A 272 -23.29 -1.99 -9.66
C GLY A 272 -22.45 -2.66 -10.74
N LEU A 273 -21.88 -3.81 -10.38
CA LEU A 273 -21.11 -4.63 -11.32
C LEU A 273 -21.97 -5.08 -12.50
N PRO A 274 -21.44 -5.03 -13.74
CA PRO A 274 -22.03 -5.70 -14.88
C PRO A 274 -22.26 -7.18 -14.62
N GLU A 275 -23.32 -7.73 -15.21
CA GLU A 275 -23.71 -9.13 -14.97
C GLU A 275 -22.59 -10.14 -15.29
N PRO A 276 -21.83 -10.04 -16.40
CA PRO A 276 -20.71 -10.96 -16.65
C PRO A 276 -19.64 -10.93 -15.55
N THR A 277 -19.28 -9.74 -15.06
CA THR A 277 -18.30 -9.57 -13.98
C THR A 277 -18.83 -10.13 -12.67
N ARG A 278 -20.09 -9.82 -12.32
CA ARG A 278 -20.75 -10.32 -11.10
C ARG A 278 -20.83 -11.84 -11.11
N ALA A 279 -21.33 -12.43 -12.20
CA ALA A 279 -21.47 -13.87 -12.34
C ALA A 279 -20.12 -14.60 -12.23
N ALA A 280 -19.04 -14.00 -12.74
CA ALA A 280 -17.69 -14.55 -12.62
C ALA A 280 -17.16 -14.54 -11.17
N LEU A 281 -17.43 -13.49 -10.40
CA LEU A 281 -16.90 -13.35 -9.03
C LEU A 281 -17.77 -14.05 -7.97
N GLU A 282 -19.08 -14.18 -8.18
CA GLU A 282 -20.02 -14.71 -7.18
C GLU A 282 -19.62 -16.08 -6.60
N PRO A 283 -19.14 -17.07 -7.39
CA PRO A 283 -18.67 -18.35 -6.86
C PRO A 283 -17.50 -18.23 -5.87
N PHE A 284 -16.76 -17.12 -5.92
CA PHE A 284 -15.58 -16.86 -5.09
C PHE A 284 -15.86 -15.95 -3.90
N ARG A 285 -17.10 -15.44 -3.74
CA ARG A 285 -17.47 -14.42 -2.74
C ARG A 285 -16.93 -14.72 -1.34
N ALA A 286 -17.13 -15.94 -0.85
CA ALA A 286 -16.71 -16.33 0.50
C ALA A 286 -15.18 -16.34 0.67
N ARG A 287 -14.43 -16.75 -0.37
CA ARG A 287 -12.95 -16.76 -0.35
C ARG A 287 -12.38 -15.37 -0.46
N LEU A 288 -12.99 -14.52 -1.31
CA LEU A 288 -12.64 -13.11 -1.41
C LEU A 288 -12.82 -12.43 -0.05
N GLU A 289 -14.01 -12.56 0.55
CA GLU A 289 -14.35 -12.02 1.88
C GLU A 289 -13.33 -12.46 2.94
N ALA A 290 -13.01 -13.76 3.01
CA ALA A 290 -12.05 -14.30 3.97
C ALA A 290 -10.61 -13.82 3.74
N SER A 291 -10.28 -13.39 2.52
CA SER A 291 -8.93 -12.94 2.17
C SER A 291 -8.73 -11.42 2.34
N TYR A 292 -9.80 -10.66 2.56
CA TYR A 292 -9.76 -9.21 2.76
C TYR A 292 -9.16 -8.86 4.12
N ASP A 293 -8.29 -7.85 4.15
CA ASP A 293 -7.75 -7.26 5.38
C ASP A 293 -7.86 -5.73 5.28
N GLY A 294 -8.70 -5.14 6.13
CA GLY A 294 -8.93 -3.69 6.10
C GLY A 294 -7.70 -2.88 6.49
N MET A 295 -6.78 -3.42 7.30
CA MET A 295 -5.59 -2.67 7.75
C MET A 295 -4.56 -2.50 6.65
N THR A 296 -4.42 -3.48 5.75
CA THR A 296 -3.41 -3.47 4.69
C THR A 296 -3.94 -3.15 3.29
N GLY A 297 -5.26 -3.01 3.11
CA GLY A 297 -5.85 -2.80 1.78
C GLY A 297 -5.23 -1.61 1.02
N VAL A 298 -4.92 -0.52 1.73
CA VAL A 298 -4.22 0.66 1.20
C VAL A 298 -2.82 0.35 0.65
N LEU A 299 -2.10 -0.58 1.29
CA LEU A 299 -0.75 -0.98 0.89
C LEU A 299 -0.78 -1.91 -0.32
N GLU A 300 -1.79 -2.77 -0.41
CA GLU A 300 -1.96 -3.70 -1.53
C GLU A 300 -2.19 -2.98 -2.86
N LEU A 301 -2.89 -1.84 -2.84
CA LEU A 301 -3.16 -1.02 -4.01
C LEU A 301 -2.00 -0.12 -4.45
N GLY A 302 -0.88 -0.12 -3.72
CA GLY A 302 0.32 0.61 -4.13
C GLY A 302 0.21 2.13 -4.02
N LEU A 303 -0.58 2.65 -3.05
CA LEU A 303 -0.69 4.11 -2.83
C LEU A 303 0.64 4.81 -2.47
N ASN A 304 1.71 4.04 -2.22
CA ASN A 304 3.04 4.58 -1.96
C ASN A 304 3.81 4.92 -3.24
N ASP A 305 3.41 4.41 -4.39
CA ASP A 305 4.14 4.49 -5.67
C ASP A 305 3.67 5.66 -6.55
N ARG A 306 3.13 6.75 -5.96
CA ARG A 306 2.89 7.98 -6.74
C ARG A 306 4.26 8.49 -7.24
N ASP A 307 4.30 9.31 -8.27
CA ASP A 307 5.46 10.11 -8.73
C ASP A 307 4.97 11.55 -8.85
#